data_AF-A0A7J9H1P6-F1
#
_entry.id   AF-A0A7J9H1P6-F1
#
_cell.length_a   1.000
_cell.length_b   1.000
_cell.length_c   1.000
_cell.angle_alpha   90.00
_cell.angle_beta   90.00
_cell.angle_gamma   90.00
#
_symmetry.space_group_name_H-M   'P 1'
#
loop_
_entity.id
_entity.type
_entity.pdbx_description
1 polymer ?
#
loop_
_entity_poly.entity_id
_entity_poly.type
_entity_poly.pdbx_seq_one_letter_code
_entity_poly.pdbx_strand_id
1 'polypeptide(L)'
;MLYCDRMSPNMVACIAVEAISILEKLHLKGFVHGDVKPENFLLGQPGSVDEKKLYLIDLGLASRWKDAHSDKHIDYDQRPDVFRGTIRYASVHAHLGRTGSRRDDLESLAYTLIFLIKGRLPWQGYQGDDKSFLVCKKKMGTSPELMCCFCPAPFKQFLEAVINMKFDEEPNYAKLISFFESLIDPCIPLRPIRIDGALKVGQKRGRLVINLEEDEQPKKKVRLGSPATQWVSVYNARRPMKQRYHYNVADSRLHQHVEKGNEDGLFISCVASAANLWALIMDAGTAFTSQVYELSAVFLHKDWIMEQWERNYYISSIAGANNGSSLVVMSKGTPYTQQSYKVSESFPFKWINKKWKEGFHVTSMTTAGSRWGVVMSRNAGFSDQVVELDFLYPSEGIHRRWESGYRITSMAATVDQAAFILSIPKRKTTDETQETLRTSAFPSSHVK
;
A
#
# COMPACT_ATOMS: atom_id res chain seq x y z
N MET A 1 -0.08 32.04 15.94
CA MET A 1 0.74 31.17 15.06
C MET A 1 1.73 30.43 15.94
N LEU A 2 1.75 29.10 15.93
CA LEU A 2 2.74 28.30 16.67
C LEU A 2 4.04 28.25 15.84
N TYR A 3 4.88 29.29 15.91
CA TYR A 3 6.19 29.30 15.23
C TYR A 3 7.34 29.41 16.24
N CYS A 4 8.30 28.50 16.10
CA CYS A 4 9.71 28.58 16.51
C CYS A 4 10.06 28.63 18.01
N ASP A 5 9.97 27.48 18.69
CA ASP A 5 11.03 26.91 19.54
C ASP A 5 10.57 25.49 19.95
N ARG A 6 11.50 24.59 20.28
CA ARG A 6 11.12 23.23 20.74
C ARG A 6 10.17 23.37 21.92
N MET A 7 8.97 22.80 21.83
CA MET A 7 8.01 22.85 22.93
C MET A 7 8.35 21.80 23.98
N SER A 8 8.08 22.13 25.25
CA SER A 8 8.25 21.17 26.33
C SER A 8 7.27 19.99 26.14
N PRO A 9 7.67 18.75 26.49
CA PRO A 9 6.78 17.60 26.33
C PRO A 9 5.44 17.75 27.07
N ASN A 10 5.42 18.45 28.20
CA ASN A 10 4.19 18.73 28.96
C ASN A 10 3.24 19.65 28.17
N MET A 11 3.76 20.69 27.51
CA MET A 11 2.95 21.55 26.65
C MET A 11 2.41 20.79 25.45
N VAL A 12 3.24 19.96 24.80
CA VAL A 12 2.82 19.14 23.66
C VAL A 12 1.80 18.07 24.09
N ALA A 13 1.88 17.54 25.31
CA ALA A 13 0.87 16.64 25.87
C ALA A 13 -0.51 17.33 26.03
N CYS A 14 -0.54 18.60 26.47
CA CYS A 14 -1.79 19.37 26.49
C CYS A 14 -2.37 19.60 25.08
N ILE A 15 -1.50 19.88 24.09
CA ILE A 15 -1.92 19.97 22.67
C ILE A 15 -2.51 18.62 22.21
N ALA A 16 -1.85 17.51 22.52
CA ALA A 16 -2.27 16.17 22.12
C ALA A 16 -3.69 15.87 22.62
N VAL A 17 -3.96 16.08 23.92
CA VAL A 17 -5.26 15.80 24.51
C VAL A 17 -6.38 16.62 23.86
N GLU A 18 -6.18 17.93 23.69
CA GLU A 18 -7.22 18.76 23.08
C GLU A 18 -7.38 18.47 21.58
N ALA A 19 -6.28 18.26 20.85
CA ALA A 19 -6.32 17.92 19.43
C ALA A 19 -7.02 16.58 19.16
N ILE A 20 -6.78 15.55 19.99
CA ILE A 20 -7.49 14.26 19.89
C ILE A 20 -8.99 14.47 20.12
N SER A 21 -9.39 15.29 21.10
CA SER A 21 -10.81 15.60 21.34
C SER A 21 -11.45 16.38 20.20
N ILE A 22 -10.72 17.30 19.55
CA ILE A 22 -11.21 18.02 18.38
C ILE A 22 -11.41 17.07 17.20
N LEU A 23 -10.43 16.20 16.91
CA LEU A 23 -10.53 15.19 15.86
C LEU A 23 -11.68 14.21 16.13
N GLU A 24 -11.86 13.74 17.37
CA GLU A 24 -13.01 12.91 17.75
C GLU A 24 -14.33 13.58 17.39
N LYS A 25 -14.52 14.86 17.71
CA LYS A 25 -15.74 15.61 17.37
C LYS A 25 -15.95 15.72 15.87
N LEU A 26 -14.89 15.96 15.09
CA LEU A 26 -14.95 15.99 13.62
C LEU A 26 -15.32 14.61 13.05
N HIS A 27 -14.66 13.57 13.54
CA HIS A 27 -14.90 12.19 13.13
C HIS A 27 -16.32 11.74 13.45
N LEU A 28 -16.87 12.11 14.61
CA LEU A 28 -18.27 11.84 14.99
C LEU A 28 -19.28 12.48 14.01
N LYS A 29 -18.92 13.61 13.38
CA LYS A 29 -19.72 14.24 12.32
C LYS A 29 -19.58 13.56 10.96
N GLY A 30 -18.76 12.52 10.85
CA GLY A 30 -18.56 11.72 9.64
C GLY A 30 -17.48 12.23 8.69
N PHE A 31 -16.63 13.15 9.15
CA PHE A 31 -15.56 13.76 8.35
C PHE A 31 -14.18 13.44 8.92
N VAL A 32 -13.21 13.32 8.02
CA VAL A 32 -11.77 13.40 8.32
C VAL A 32 -11.27 14.72 7.79
N HIS A 33 -10.28 15.30 8.46
CA HIS A 33 -9.68 16.58 8.12
C HIS A 33 -8.76 16.48 6.89
N GLY A 34 -7.90 15.46 6.85
CA GLY A 34 -7.00 15.20 5.72
C GLY A 34 -5.78 16.13 5.60
N ASP A 35 -5.57 17.06 6.55
CA ASP A 35 -4.42 17.98 6.56
C ASP A 35 -4.06 18.43 7.98
N VAL A 36 -3.95 17.47 8.90
CA VAL A 36 -3.57 17.72 10.29
C VAL A 36 -2.09 18.12 10.34
N LYS A 37 -1.83 19.36 10.76
CA LYS A 37 -0.50 19.98 10.82
C LYS A 37 -0.49 21.15 11.82
N PRO A 38 0.69 21.57 12.34
CA PRO A 38 0.77 22.64 13.32
C PRO A 38 0.08 23.94 12.88
N GLU A 39 0.15 24.27 11.59
CA GLU A 39 -0.38 25.51 11.04
C GLU A 39 -1.92 25.59 11.08
N ASN A 40 -2.60 24.44 11.13
CA ASN A 40 -4.06 24.36 11.20
C ASN A 40 -4.60 24.32 12.63
N PHE A 41 -3.72 24.34 13.64
CA PHE A 41 -4.10 24.46 15.05
C PHE A 41 -3.83 25.88 15.57
N LEU A 42 -4.89 26.55 16.04
CA LEU A 42 -4.82 27.91 16.56
C LEU A 42 -5.30 27.98 18.01
N LEU A 43 -4.70 28.88 18.79
CA LEU A 43 -5.23 29.27 20.09
C LEU A 43 -6.26 30.39 19.93
N GLY A 44 -7.17 30.52 20.88
CA GLY A 44 -8.12 31.63 20.93
C GLY A 44 -7.42 32.98 21.06
N GLN A 45 -8.17 34.06 20.85
CA GLN A 45 -7.60 35.40 20.86
C GLN A 45 -7.00 35.75 22.24
N PRO A 46 -5.78 36.31 22.29
CA PRO A 46 -5.18 36.78 23.53
C PRO A 46 -6.09 37.75 24.30
N GLY A 47 -6.20 37.59 25.62
CA GLY A 47 -7.08 38.40 26.47
C GLY A 47 -8.57 38.01 26.42
N SER A 48 -8.94 37.00 25.63
CA SER A 48 -10.30 36.45 25.64
C SER A 48 -10.46 35.30 26.65
N VAL A 49 -11.70 34.99 27.03
CA VAL A 49 -12.01 33.81 27.87
C VAL A 49 -11.59 32.48 27.24
N ASP A 50 -11.42 32.47 25.91
CA ASP A 50 -11.03 31.32 25.11
C ASP A 50 -9.55 31.37 24.69
N GLU A 51 -8.72 32.28 25.21
CA GLU A 51 -7.29 32.44 24.84
C GLU A 51 -6.51 31.11 24.86
N LYS A 52 -6.82 30.24 25.83
CA LYS A 52 -6.15 28.94 26.01
C LYS A 52 -6.83 27.79 25.26
N LYS A 53 -7.90 28.04 24.51
CA LYS A 53 -8.64 27.01 23.79
C LYS A 53 -8.01 26.75 22.43
N LEU A 54 -7.85 25.47 22.10
CA LEU A 54 -7.32 25.04 20.82
C LEU A 54 -8.47 24.90 19.80
N TYR A 55 -8.21 25.32 18.56
CA TYR A 55 -9.12 25.22 17.44
C TYR A 55 -8.43 24.54 16.27
N LEU A 56 -9.17 23.72 15.53
CA LEU A 56 -8.77 23.17 14.24
C LEU A 56 -9.46 23.95 13.13
N ILE A 57 -8.69 24.48 12.19
CA ILE A 57 -9.16 25.30 11.07
C ILE A 57 -8.81 24.64 9.73
N ASP A 58 -9.30 25.22 8.63
CA ASP A 58 -9.04 24.80 7.26
C ASP A 58 -9.56 23.39 6.91
N LEU A 59 -10.88 23.31 6.70
CA LEU A 59 -11.57 22.10 6.23
C LEU A 59 -11.53 21.94 4.70
N GLY A 60 -10.65 22.64 3.99
CA GLY A 60 -10.60 22.62 2.51
C GLY A 60 -10.26 21.26 1.91
N LEU A 61 -9.59 20.39 2.68
CA LEU A 61 -9.26 19.01 2.32
C LEU A 61 -10.12 17.96 3.03
N ALA A 62 -11.10 18.40 3.82
CA ALA A 62 -11.94 17.49 4.58
C ALA A 62 -12.77 16.60 3.65
N SER A 63 -12.88 15.32 4.00
CA SER A 63 -13.65 14.34 3.25
C SER A 63 -14.49 13.48 4.17
N ARG A 64 -15.57 12.90 3.65
CA ARG A 64 -16.37 11.93 4.41
C ARG A 64 -15.59 10.63 4.58
N TRP A 65 -15.62 10.04 5.76
CA TRP A 65 -15.13 8.66 6.00
C TRP A 65 -16.28 7.66 6.17
N LYS A 66 -17.53 8.16 6.32
CA LYS A 66 -18.74 7.34 6.33
C LYS A 66 -19.85 7.96 5.50
N ASP A 67 -20.71 7.09 5.00
CA ASP A 67 -21.91 7.46 4.27
C ASP A 67 -22.87 8.30 5.13
N ALA A 68 -23.52 9.28 4.51
CA ALA A 68 -24.35 10.25 5.22
C ALA A 68 -25.65 9.65 5.79
N HIS A 69 -26.15 8.58 5.17
CA HIS A 69 -27.48 8.05 5.45
C HIS A 69 -27.43 6.72 6.21
N SER A 70 -26.43 5.89 5.92
CA SER A 70 -26.31 4.54 6.46
C SER A 70 -25.34 4.40 7.64
N ASP A 71 -24.59 5.46 7.97
CA ASP A 71 -23.48 5.47 8.94
C ASP A 71 -22.37 4.44 8.65
N LYS A 72 -22.43 3.79 7.47
CA LYS A 72 -21.45 2.79 7.04
C LYS A 72 -20.15 3.46 6.63
N HIS A 73 -19.04 2.82 6.96
CA HIS A 73 -17.73 3.23 6.49
C HIS A 73 -17.68 3.25 4.95
N ILE A 74 -17.02 4.23 4.36
CA ILE A 74 -16.83 4.27 2.90
C ILE A 74 -15.94 3.11 2.44
N ASP A 75 -16.13 2.71 1.18
CA ASP A 75 -15.33 1.64 0.58
C ASP A 75 -13.86 2.04 0.45
N TYR A 76 -12.99 1.05 0.63
CA TYR A 76 -11.56 1.21 0.43
C TYR A 76 -11.24 1.30 -1.07
N ASP A 77 -10.41 2.27 -1.44
CA ASP A 77 -9.82 2.39 -2.77
C ASP A 77 -8.35 2.83 -2.68
N GLN A 78 -7.60 2.59 -3.75
CA GLN A 78 -6.24 3.09 -3.89
C GLN A 78 -6.03 3.73 -5.26
N ARG A 79 -5.58 4.98 -5.25
CA ARG A 79 -5.25 5.79 -6.43
C ARG A 79 -3.84 6.33 -6.30
N PRO A 80 -2.81 5.56 -6.69
CA PRO A 80 -1.40 5.92 -6.45
C PRO A 80 -0.95 7.28 -7.02
N ASP A 81 -1.69 7.85 -7.97
CA ASP A 81 -1.41 9.16 -8.57
C ASP A 81 -2.07 10.34 -7.83
N VAL A 82 -2.92 10.08 -6.83
CA VAL A 82 -3.63 11.10 -6.06
C VAL A 82 -3.02 11.21 -4.67
N PHE A 83 -2.43 12.36 -4.37
CA PHE A 83 -1.97 12.72 -3.04
C PHE A 83 -2.67 13.99 -2.57
N ARG A 84 -3.03 14.06 -1.28
CA ARG A 84 -3.62 15.24 -0.63
C ARG A 84 -2.96 15.48 0.72
N GLY A 85 -2.96 16.75 1.15
CA GLY A 85 -2.41 17.18 2.43
C GLY A 85 -0.93 17.56 2.37
N THR A 86 -0.36 17.85 3.53
CA THR A 86 1.02 18.32 3.65
C THR A 86 2.00 17.14 3.76
N ILE A 87 2.85 16.93 2.75
CA ILE A 87 3.85 15.83 2.65
C ILE A 87 4.57 15.52 3.98
N ARG A 88 4.95 16.57 4.73
CA ARG A 88 5.69 16.41 5.99
C ARG A 88 4.88 15.63 7.03
N TYR A 89 3.58 15.87 7.15
CA TYR A 89 2.73 15.36 8.22
C TYR A 89 1.73 14.31 7.75
N ALA A 90 1.48 14.16 6.45
CA ALA A 90 0.52 13.19 5.93
C ALA A 90 0.85 11.74 6.35
N SER A 91 -0.17 10.90 6.53
CA SER A 91 0.01 9.48 6.82
C SER A 91 0.71 8.74 5.67
N VAL A 92 1.27 7.57 5.95
CA VAL A 92 1.80 6.68 4.89
C VAL A 92 0.71 6.28 3.88
N HIS A 93 -0.54 6.12 4.33
CA HIS A 93 -1.65 5.74 3.44
C HIS A 93 -2.05 6.87 2.49
N ALA A 94 -2.01 8.13 2.94
CA ALA A 94 -2.21 9.28 2.07
C ALA A 94 -1.14 9.35 0.98
N HIS A 95 0.13 9.08 1.30
CA HIS A 95 1.21 8.97 0.31
C HIS A 95 1.00 7.85 -0.72
N LEU A 96 0.40 6.74 -0.29
CA LEU A 96 0.06 5.61 -1.16
C LEU A 96 -1.23 5.86 -1.96
N GLY A 97 -1.88 7.02 -1.80
CA GLY A 97 -3.12 7.37 -2.48
C GLY A 97 -4.31 6.52 -2.06
N ARG A 98 -4.27 5.96 -0.85
CA ARG A 98 -5.41 5.22 -0.28
C ARG A 98 -6.51 6.18 0.13
N THR A 99 -7.75 5.70 0.08
CA THR A 99 -8.88 6.39 0.70
C THR A 99 -8.55 6.76 2.14
N GLY A 100 -8.70 8.02 2.50
CA GLY A 100 -8.41 8.52 3.84
C GLY A 100 -9.50 8.13 4.85
N SER A 101 -9.09 7.74 6.05
CA SER A 101 -9.97 7.47 7.19
C SER A 101 -9.41 8.06 8.48
N ARG A 102 -10.10 7.82 9.59
CA ARG A 102 -9.81 8.41 10.91
C ARG A 102 -8.39 8.13 11.41
N ARG A 103 -7.83 6.98 11.02
CA ARG A 103 -6.43 6.63 11.36
C ARG A 103 -5.43 7.60 10.76
N ASP A 104 -5.73 8.17 9.60
CA ASP A 104 -4.82 9.05 8.86
C ASP A 104 -4.64 10.40 9.55
N ASP A 105 -5.73 10.97 10.08
CA ASP A 105 -5.68 12.19 10.89
C ASP A 105 -4.90 11.99 12.19
N LEU A 106 -5.07 10.82 12.84
CA LEU A 106 -4.38 10.48 14.08
C LEU A 106 -2.88 10.18 13.86
N GLU A 107 -2.52 9.51 12.76
CA GLU A 107 -1.12 9.33 12.36
C GLU A 107 -0.46 10.68 12.05
N SER A 108 -1.17 11.55 11.33
CA SER A 108 -0.70 12.89 11.01
C SER A 108 -0.52 13.75 12.27
N LEU A 109 -1.41 13.58 13.25
CA LEU A 109 -1.26 14.18 14.57
C LEU A 109 -0.02 13.66 15.30
N ALA A 110 0.27 12.35 15.25
CA ALA A 110 1.48 11.80 15.89
C ALA A 110 2.76 12.44 15.30
N TYR A 111 2.85 12.57 13.98
CA TYR A 111 3.97 13.27 13.34
C TYR A 111 4.04 14.75 13.71
N THR A 112 2.89 15.42 13.80
CA THR A 112 2.78 16.82 14.25
C THR A 112 3.31 16.99 15.67
N LEU A 113 2.90 16.16 16.62
CA LEU A 113 3.33 16.24 18.02
C LEU A 113 4.84 15.99 18.17
N ILE A 114 5.37 14.98 17.47
CA ILE A 114 6.80 14.67 17.48
C ILE A 114 7.61 15.82 16.86
N PHE A 115 7.09 16.46 15.81
CA PHE A 115 7.70 17.65 15.23
C PHE A 115 7.75 18.81 16.23
N LEU A 116 6.68 19.06 16.99
CA LEU A 116 6.65 20.13 18.00
C LEU A 116 7.70 19.94 19.12
N ILE A 117 8.01 18.69 19.48
CA ILE A 117 9.06 18.37 20.46
C ILE A 117 10.45 18.48 19.85
N LYS A 118 10.68 17.84 18.70
CA LYS A 118 12.03 17.65 18.14
C LYS A 118 12.46 18.82 17.24
N GLY A 119 11.53 19.65 16.80
CA GLY A 119 11.71 20.71 15.80
C GLY A 119 11.97 20.20 14.37
N ARG A 120 12.13 18.89 14.18
CA ARG A 120 12.35 18.26 12.87
C ARG A 120 11.87 16.82 12.81
N LEU A 121 11.54 16.37 11.60
CA LEU A 121 11.23 14.98 11.24
C LEU A 121 12.33 14.38 10.35
N PRO A 122 12.58 13.05 10.42
CA PRO A 122 13.68 12.39 9.70
C PRO A 122 13.59 12.44 8.16
N TRP A 123 12.43 12.81 7.61
CA TRP A 123 12.15 12.89 6.18
C TRP A 123 12.04 14.32 5.66
N GLN A 124 12.54 15.32 6.39
CA GLN A 124 12.72 16.67 5.86
C GLN A 124 13.96 16.76 4.98
N GLY A 125 13.90 17.57 3.92
CA GLY A 125 15.03 17.86 3.03
C GLY A 125 14.92 17.27 1.62
N TYR A 126 14.04 16.30 1.39
CA TYR A 126 13.79 15.78 0.04
C TYR A 126 13.18 16.86 -0.89
N GLN A 127 13.63 16.88 -2.15
CA GLN A 127 13.22 17.78 -3.22
C GLN A 127 12.98 17.00 -4.51
N GLY A 128 12.36 17.62 -5.51
CA GLY A 128 12.05 16.98 -6.79
C GLY A 128 10.67 16.32 -6.85
N ASP A 129 10.34 15.77 -8.02
CA ASP A 129 9.02 15.18 -8.32
C ASP A 129 8.78 13.86 -7.55
N ASP A 130 9.85 13.16 -7.17
CA ASP A 130 9.83 11.91 -6.39
C ASP A 130 9.83 12.13 -4.88
N LYS A 131 9.82 13.39 -4.42
CA LYS A 131 9.83 13.76 -3.00
C LYS A 131 8.78 13.02 -2.17
N SER A 132 7.55 12.92 -2.68
CA SER A 132 6.47 12.22 -1.97
C SER A 132 6.79 10.74 -1.75
N PHE A 133 7.35 10.08 -2.77
CA PHE A 133 7.78 8.70 -2.72
C PHE A 133 8.92 8.50 -1.71
N LEU A 134 9.97 9.33 -1.77
CA LEU A 134 11.12 9.25 -0.84
C LEU A 134 10.71 9.48 0.62
N VAL A 135 9.80 10.43 0.86
CA VAL A 135 9.24 10.67 2.19
C VAL A 135 8.43 9.47 2.67
N CYS A 136 7.57 8.89 1.82
CA CYS A 136 6.80 7.70 2.16
C CYS A 136 7.70 6.51 2.49
N LYS A 137 8.71 6.23 1.65
CA LYS A 137 9.73 5.19 1.88
C LYS A 137 10.42 5.39 3.22
N LYS A 138 10.85 6.62 3.52
CA LYS A 138 11.52 6.95 4.79
C LYS A 138 10.58 6.78 5.99
N LYS A 139 9.30 7.15 5.88
CA LYS A 139 8.29 6.92 6.93
C LYS A 139 8.10 5.43 7.17
N MET A 140 7.93 4.63 6.13
CA MET A 140 7.76 3.17 6.22
C MET A 140 8.98 2.49 6.87
N GLY A 141 10.19 2.95 6.55
CA GLY A 141 11.44 2.42 7.12
C GLY A 141 11.85 2.98 8.48
N THR A 142 11.10 3.91 9.08
CA THR A 142 11.43 4.49 10.39
C THR A 142 10.54 3.88 11.46
N SER A 143 11.15 3.16 12.42
CA SER A 143 10.40 2.56 13.53
C SER A 143 9.94 3.61 14.56
N PRO A 144 8.91 3.31 15.37
CA PRO A 144 8.51 4.15 16.49
C PRO A 144 9.64 4.46 17.48
N GLU A 145 10.54 3.50 17.72
CA GLU A 145 11.73 3.68 18.58
C GLU A 145 12.66 4.76 18.02
N LEU A 146 12.99 4.67 16.72
CA LEU A 146 13.86 5.64 16.06
C LEU A 146 13.19 7.01 15.99
N MET A 147 11.90 7.03 15.68
CA MET A 147 11.11 8.25 15.57
C MET A 147 11.03 8.99 16.90
N CYS A 148 10.67 8.29 17.97
CA CYS A 148 10.48 8.81 19.33
C CYS A 148 11.75 8.71 20.19
N CYS A 149 12.92 8.48 19.59
CA CYS A 149 14.18 8.52 20.32
C CYS A 149 14.32 9.86 21.06
N PHE A 150 14.54 9.79 22.37
CA PHE A 150 14.56 10.90 23.34
C PHE A 150 13.23 11.63 23.59
N CYS A 151 12.10 11.11 23.09
CA CYS A 151 10.76 11.58 23.48
C CYS A 151 10.26 10.78 24.69
N PRO A 152 9.40 11.37 25.56
CA PRO A 152 8.71 10.60 26.60
C PRO A 152 7.86 9.45 26.04
N ALA A 153 7.73 8.38 26.83
CA ALA A 153 7.03 7.15 26.44
C ALA A 153 5.62 7.35 25.85
N PRO A 154 4.77 8.28 26.35
CA PRO A 154 3.44 8.54 25.79
C PRO A 154 3.41 8.82 24.28
N PHE A 155 4.41 9.54 23.75
CA PHE A 155 4.46 9.85 22.31
C PHE A 155 4.77 8.61 21.46
N LYS A 156 5.61 7.71 21.99
CA LYS A 156 5.88 6.41 21.35
C LYS A 156 4.63 5.53 21.38
N GLN A 157 3.98 5.40 22.53
CA GLN A 157 2.75 4.60 22.71
C GLN A 157 1.62 5.08 21.79
N PHE A 158 1.42 6.40 21.69
CA PHE A 158 0.45 6.99 20.78
C PHE A 158 0.78 6.68 19.32
N LEU A 159 2.04 6.88 18.89
CA LEU A 159 2.48 6.54 17.54
C LEU A 159 2.28 5.04 17.22
N GLU A 160 2.68 4.15 18.12
CA GLU A 160 2.52 2.71 17.97
C GLU A 160 1.05 2.30 17.85
N ALA A 161 0.17 2.93 18.62
CA ALA A 161 -1.26 2.66 18.55
C ALA A 161 -1.83 3.07 17.18
N VAL A 162 -1.57 4.29 16.71
CA VAL A 162 -2.22 4.84 15.50
C VAL A 162 -1.73 4.21 14.21
N ILE A 163 -0.43 3.89 14.10
CA ILE A 163 0.14 3.30 12.87
C ILE A 163 -0.28 1.83 12.63
N ASN A 164 -0.89 1.19 13.64
CA ASN A 164 -1.36 -0.19 13.55
C ASN A 164 -2.89 -0.29 13.46
N MET A 165 -3.62 0.83 13.37
CA MET A 165 -5.07 0.83 13.21
C MET A 165 -5.48 0.35 11.81
N LYS A 166 -6.56 -0.45 11.74
CA LYS A 166 -7.16 -0.84 10.47
C LYS A 166 -7.91 0.33 9.84
N PHE A 167 -8.20 0.24 8.54
CA PHE A 167 -8.86 1.30 7.78
C PHE A 167 -10.21 1.71 8.36
N ASP A 168 -11.02 0.75 8.76
CA ASP A 168 -12.39 0.91 9.29
C ASP A 168 -12.47 0.82 10.83
N GLU A 169 -11.34 0.73 11.52
CA GLU A 169 -11.30 0.65 12.98
C GLU A 169 -11.87 1.91 13.63
N GLU A 170 -12.72 1.75 14.65
CA GLU A 170 -13.17 2.84 15.50
C GLU A 170 -12.05 3.19 16.51
N PRO A 171 -11.46 4.39 16.45
CA PRO A 171 -10.39 4.75 17.38
C PRO A 171 -10.92 4.85 18.81
N ASN A 172 -10.24 4.22 19.77
CA ASN A 172 -10.51 4.44 21.19
C ASN A 172 -9.86 5.75 21.65
N TYR A 173 -10.51 6.89 21.35
CA TYR A 173 -9.97 8.23 21.68
C TYR A 173 -9.66 8.41 23.16
N ALA A 174 -10.47 7.83 24.06
CA ALA A 174 -10.23 7.89 25.50
C ALA A 174 -8.89 7.24 25.89
N LYS A 175 -8.58 6.05 25.34
CA LYS A 175 -7.28 5.39 25.52
C LYS A 175 -6.12 6.19 24.91
N LEU A 176 -6.33 6.82 23.76
CA LEU A 176 -5.31 7.65 23.12
C LEU A 176 -4.98 8.89 23.97
N ILE A 177 -6.01 9.51 24.58
CA ILE A 177 -5.85 10.63 25.52
C ILE A 177 -5.12 10.15 26.79
N SER A 178 -5.46 8.97 27.32
CA SER A 178 -4.93 8.49 28.60
C SER A 178 -3.42 8.26 28.58
N PHE A 179 -2.80 8.02 27.42
CA PHE A 179 -1.33 7.96 27.31
C PHE A 179 -0.65 9.23 27.83
N PHE A 180 -1.26 10.40 27.63
CA PHE A 180 -0.66 11.68 27.96
C PHE A 180 -0.92 12.15 29.39
N GLU A 181 -1.78 11.47 30.16
CA GLU A 181 -2.17 11.88 31.52
C GLU A 181 -0.97 12.05 32.45
N SER A 182 0.02 11.15 32.36
CA SER A 182 1.25 11.22 33.16
C SER A 182 2.11 12.48 32.93
N LEU A 183 1.94 13.15 31.79
CA LEU A 183 2.65 14.38 31.43
C LEU A 183 1.84 15.65 31.72
N ILE A 184 0.59 15.50 32.15
CA ILE A 184 -0.32 16.60 32.48
C ILE A 184 -0.26 16.81 33.98
N ASP A 185 0.44 17.85 34.41
CA ASP A 185 0.52 18.20 35.82
C ASP A 185 -0.88 18.59 36.38
N PRO A 186 -1.36 17.94 37.45
CA PRO A 186 -2.61 18.32 38.11
C PRO A 186 -2.55 19.69 38.81
N CYS A 187 -1.36 20.24 39.11
CA CYS A 187 -1.18 21.37 40.02
C CYS A 187 -0.74 22.72 39.41
N ILE A 188 -0.84 22.93 38.09
CA ILE A 188 -0.57 24.26 37.51
C ILE A 188 -1.89 25.00 37.23
N PRO A 189 -2.23 26.07 37.98
CA PRO A 189 -3.34 26.98 37.61
C PRO A 189 -3.09 27.76 36.30
N LEU A 190 -1.95 27.54 35.65
CA LEU A 190 -1.44 28.19 34.44
C LEU A 190 -1.14 27.17 33.32
N ARG A 191 -2.01 26.17 33.10
CA ARG A 191 -1.87 25.32 31.89
C ARG A 191 -1.82 26.21 30.64
N PRO A 192 -0.92 25.95 29.67
CA PRO A 192 -0.83 26.74 28.44
C PRO A 192 -2.09 26.61 27.59
N ILE A 193 -2.76 25.46 27.69
CA ILE A 193 -3.95 25.09 26.91
C ILE A 193 -5.00 24.52 27.86
N ARG A 194 -6.26 24.88 27.60
CA ARG A 194 -7.42 24.39 28.32
C ARG A 194 -7.80 23.00 27.82
N ILE A 195 -7.82 22.02 28.72
CA ILE A 195 -8.11 20.61 28.42
C ILE A 195 -9.32 20.04 29.18
N ASP A 196 -10.03 20.86 29.96
CA ASP A 196 -11.13 20.40 30.83
C ASP A 196 -12.28 19.77 30.03
N GLY A 197 -12.46 20.22 28.78
CA GLY A 197 -13.45 19.67 27.86
C GLY A 197 -13.09 18.24 27.43
N ALA A 198 -11.81 18.00 27.12
CA ALA A 198 -11.31 16.69 26.70
C ALA A 198 -11.33 15.65 27.83
N LEU A 199 -10.92 16.03 29.05
CA LEU A 199 -10.91 15.12 30.21
C LEU A 199 -12.32 14.65 30.61
N LYS A 200 -13.34 15.51 30.49
CA LYS A 200 -14.75 15.16 30.74
C LYS A 200 -15.30 14.15 29.72
N VAL A 201 -14.80 14.15 28.49
CA VAL A 201 -15.21 13.18 27.44
C VAL A 201 -14.65 11.80 27.77
N GLY A 202 -13.39 11.71 28.23
CA GLY A 202 -12.79 10.45 28.70
C GLY A 202 -13.52 9.85 29.90
N GLN A 203 -13.92 10.67 30.87
CA GLN A 203 -14.58 10.20 32.10
C GLN A 203 -16.06 9.81 31.92
N LYS A 204 -16.83 10.49 31.07
CA LYS A 204 -18.27 10.17 30.87
C LYS A 204 -18.51 8.80 30.22
N ARG A 205 -17.51 8.21 29.58
CA ARG A 205 -17.58 6.86 28.98
C ARG A 205 -16.71 5.81 29.69
N GLY A 206 -15.89 6.22 30.68
CA GLY A 206 -15.05 5.34 31.50
C GLY A 206 -15.77 4.57 32.61
N ARG A 207 -17.10 4.48 32.60
CA ARG A 207 -17.91 3.70 33.56
C ARG A 207 -18.45 2.38 32.99
N LEU A 208 -17.86 1.89 31.91
CA LEU A 208 -17.87 0.47 31.58
C LEU A 208 -16.53 -0.08 32.07
N VAL A 209 -16.60 -1.03 33.01
CA VAL A 209 -15.45 -1.66 33.69
C VAL A 209 -14.33 -1.94 32.69
N ILE A 210 -13.20 -1.25 32.89
CA ILE A 210 -11.97 -1.55 32.17
C ILE A 210 -11.45 -2.86 32.78
N ASN A 211 -11.78 -4.00 32.18
CA ASN A 211 -10.97 -5.19 32.36
C ASN A 211 -9.62 -4.90 31.70
N LEU A 212 -8.64 -4.55 32.53
CA LEU A 212 -7.22 -4.60 32.20
C LEU A 212 -6.76 -6.07 32.18
N GLU A 213 -7.51 -6.94 31.53
CA GLU A 213 -6.95 -8.22 31.10
C GLU A 213 -6.19 -7.93 29.82
N GLU A 214 -4.87 -7.99 29.92
CA GLU A 214 -3.96 -8.01 28.79
C GLU A 214 -4.43 -9.11 27.85
N ASP A 215 -5.10 -8.73 26.77
CA ASP A 215 -5.25 -9.58 25.60
C ASP A 215 -3.85 -9.66 24.96
N GLU A 216 -3.00 -10.49 25.57
CA GLU A 216 -1.66 -10.93 25.13
C GLU A 216 -1.74 -11.77 23.84
N GLN A 217 -2.68 -11.48 22.95
CA GLN A 217 -2.53 -11.90 21.57
C GLN A 217 -1.65 -10.85 20.87
N PRO A 218 -0.51 -11.25 20.27
CA PRO A 218 0.30 -10.31 19.50
C PRO A 218 -0.55 -9.79 18.34
N LYS A 219 -1.11 -8.57 18.51
CA LYS A 219 -1.81 -7.88 17.43
C LYS A 219 -0.84 -7.80 16.26
N LYS A 220 -1.21 -8.38 15.12
CA LYS A 220 -0.38 -8.35 13.90
C LYS A 220 0.01 -6.90 13.66
N LYS A 221 1.31 -6.60 13.72
CA LYS A 221 1.84 -5.26 13.46
C LYS A 221 1.56 -4.93 11.99
N VAL A 222 0.50 -4.16 11.73
CA VAL A 222 -0.02 -3.87 10.39
C VAL A 222 1.05 -3.20 9.52
N ARG A 223 1.95 -2.42 10.12
CA ARG A 223 3.01 -1.69 9.42
C ARG A 223 4.36 -2.43 9.33
N LEU A 224 4.62 -3.41 10.19
CA LEU A 224 5.85 -4.22 10.15
C LEU A 224 5.57 -5.50 9.34
N GLY A 225 5.32 -5.31 8.04
CA GLY A 225 5.37 -6.41 7.08
C GLY A 225 6.81 -6.88 6.86
N SER A 226 6.97 -8.15 6.46
CA SER A 226 8.25 -8.70 6.03
C SER A 226 8.71 -7.99 4.73
N PRO A 227 10.02 -7.69 4.56
CA PRO A 227 10.55 -7.18 3.30
C PRO A 227 10.12 -8.05 2.10
N ALA A 228 9.98 -7.44 0.93
CA ALA A 228 9.62 -8.10 -0.33
C ALA A 228 10.76 -8.98 -0.90
N THR A 229 11.46 -9.73 -0.05
CA THR A 229 12.50 -10.70 -0.43
C THR A 229 11.97 -12.14 -0.47
N GLN A 230 10.65 -12.29 -0.41
CA GLN A 230 9.96 -13.58 -0.43
C GLN A 230 9.25 -13.76 -1.78
N TRP A 231 9.27 -14.97 -2.28
CA TRP A 231 8.38 -15.39 -3.36
C TRP A 231 6.94 -15.18 -2.90
N VAL A 232 6.17 -14.44 -3.69
CA VAL A 232 4.72 -14.42 -3.58
C VAL A 232 4.19 -15.29 -4.69
N SER A 233 3.55 -16.39 -4.31
CA SER A 233 2.95 -17.31 -5.26
C SER A 233 1.45 -17.29 -5.11
N VAL A 234 0.77 -17.13 -6.24
CA VAL A 234 -0.68 -17.07 -6.32
C VAL A 234 -1.14 -18.27 -7.11
N TYR A 235 -1.99 -19.08 -6.50
CA TYR A 235 -2.49 -20.32 -7.08
C TYR A 235 -3.99 -20.20 -7.26
N ASN A 236 -4.48 -20.64 -8.43
CA ASN A 236 -5.88 -20.88 -8.68
C ASN A 236 -6.06 -22.38 -8.91
N ALA A 237 -7.02 -23.00 -8.22
CA ALA A 237 -7.36 -24.39 -8.49
C ALA A 237 -7.85 -24.53 -9.94
N ARG A 238 -7.28 -25.46 -10.70
CA ARG A 238 -7.69 -25.76 -12.09
C ARG A 238 -8.03 -27.23 -12.25
N ARG A 239 -8.75 -27.56 -13.33
CA ARG A 239 -8.94 -28.96 -13.74
C ARG A 239 -7.58 -29.63 -13.96
N PRO A 240 -7.41 -30.92 -13.60
CA PRO A 240 -6.15 -31.63 -13.80
C PRO A 240 -5.65 -31.52 -15.24
N MET A 241 -4.37 -31.19 -15.40
CA MET A 241 -3.71 -31.05 -16.70
C MET A 241 -2.23 -31.47 -16.60
N LYS A 242 -1.61 -31.83 -17.73
CA LYS A 242 -0.16 -32.10 -17.77
C LYS A 242 0.57 -30.78 -17.55
N GLN A 243 1.40 -30.71 -16.53
CA GLN A 243 2.25 -29.55 -16.19
C GLN A 243 3.71 -29.98 -16.01
N ARG A 244 4.63 -29.09 -16.34
CA ARG A 244 6.06 -29.22 -16.08
C ARG A 244 6.59 -27.88 -15.60
N TYR A 245 7.48 -27.90 -14.63
CA TYR A 245 8.15 -26.70 -14.15
C TYR A 245 9.66 -26.90 -14.06
N HIS A 246 10.39 -25.81 -14.25
CA HIS A 246 11.83 -25.72 -14.07
C HIS A 246 12.13 -24.42 -13.31
N TYR A 247 13.06 -24.46 -12.37
CA TYR A 247 13.50 -23.30 -11.60
C TYR A 247 15.02 -23.36 -11.43
N ASN A 248 15.63 -22.23 -11.07
CA ASN A 248 17.08 -22.06 -11.07
C ASN A 248 17.71 -22.33 -12.45
N VAL A 249 16.98 -22.00 -13.53
CA VAL A 249 17.43 -22.22 -14.90
C VAL A 249 18.37 -21.09 -15.30
N ALA A 250 19.59 -21.44 -15.71
CA ALA A 250 20.53 -20.50 -16.31
C ALA A 250 20.22 -20.27 -17.80
N ASP A 251 20.66 -19.14 -18.34
CA ASP A 251 20.44 -18.72 -19.73
C ASP A 251 20.77 -19.81 -20.75
N SER A 252 21.92 -20.49 -20.59
CA SER A 252 22.40 -21.55 -21.50
C SER A 252 21.50 -22.79 -21.55
N ARG A 253 20.67 -23.00 -20.53
CA ARG A 253 19.79 -24.18 -20.42
C ARG A 253 18.34 -23.87 -20.78
N LEU A 254 17.98 -22.60 -20.90
CA LEU A 254 16.62 -22.16 -21.16
C LEU A 254 16.04 -22.83 -22.41
N HIS A 255 16.80 -22.81 -23.51
CA HIS A 255 16.38 -23.36 -24.79
C HIS A 255 16.05 -24.85 -24.71
N GLN A 256 16.92 -25.65 -24.12
CA GLN A 256 16.74 -27.10 -23.95
C GLN A 256 15.46 -27.45 -23.17
N HIS A 257 15.14 -26.68 -22.13
CA HIS A 257 13.92 -26.90 -21.34
C HIS A 257 12.65 -26.58 -22.14
N VAL A 258 12.67 -25.51 -22.93
CA VAL A 258 11.53 -25.11 -23.74
C VAL A 258 11.29 -26.09 -24.89
N GLU A 259 12.32 -26.51 -25.61
CA GLU A 259 12.18 -27.49 -26.70
C GLU A 259 11.59 -28.80 -26.20
N LYS A 260 12.14 -29.35 -25.12
CA LYS A 260 11.62 -30.58 -24.52
C LYS A 260 10.16 -30.44 -24.05
N GLY A 261 9.75 -29.27 -23.58
CA GLY A 261 8.36 -29.00 -23.24
C GLY A 261 7.45 -28.95 -24.48
N ASN A 262 7.91 -28.31 -25.55
CA ASN A 262 7.16 -28.23 -26.81
C ASN A 262 6.99 -29.61 -27.48
N GLU A 263 8.02 -30.46 -27.47
CA GLU A 263 7.93 -31.87 -27.94
C GLU A 263 6.85 -32.65 -27.18
N ASP A 264 6.65 -32.31 -25.91
CA ASP A 264 5.66 -32.91 -25.02
C ASP A 264 4.26 -32.29 -25.13
N GLY A 265 4.06 -31.34 -26.05
CA GLY A 265 2.81 -30.60 -26.24
C GLY A 265 2.50 -29.59 -25.13
N LEU A 266 3.52 -29.12 -24.41
CA LEU A 266 3.39 -28.15 -23.32
C LEU A 266 3.86 -26.78 -23.79
N PHE A 267 3.10 -25.73 -23.49
CA PHE A 267 3.51 -24.35 -23.75
C PHE A 267 3.80 -23.61 -22.45
N ILE A 268 4.71 -22.65 -22.49
CA ILE A 268 5.04 -21.79 -21.34
C ILE A 268 3.80 -20.97 -20.98
N SER A 269 3.32 -21.11 -19.75
CA SER A 269 2.19 -20.37 -19.21
C SER A 269 2.62 -19.24 -18.27
N CYS A 270 3.74 -19.42 -17.58
CA CYS A 270 4.27 -18.43 -16.66
C CYS A 270 5.81 -18.47 -16.62
N VAL A 271 6.42 -17.28 -16.60
CA VAL A 271 7.85 -17.11 -16.35
C VAL A 271 8.07 -16.15 -15.18
N ALA A 272 9.11 -16.41 -14.40
CA ALA A 272 9.57 -15.52 -13.33
C ALA A 272 11.11 -15.53 -13.26
N SER A 273 11.69 -14.53 -12.60
CA SER A 273 13.14 -14.46 -12.39
C SER A 273 13.46 -14.10 -10.94
N ALA A 274 14.58 -14.64 -10.45
CA ALA A 274 15.21 -14.22 -9.20
C ALA A 274 16.73 -14.37 -9.32
N ALA A 275 17.48 -13.34 -8.91
CA ALA A 275 18.96 -13.34 -8.94
C ALA A 275 19.57 -13.77 -10.30
N ASN A 276 18.92 -13.41 -11.41
CA ASN A 276 19.29 -13.77 -12.79
C ASN A 276 19.08 -15.24 -13.18
N LEU A 277 18.34 -15.99 -12.37
CA LEU A 277 17.89 -17.34 -12.72
C LEU A 277 16.42 -17.31 -13.09
N TRP A 278 16.03 -18.19 -14.00
CA TRP A 278 14.67 -18.28 -14.52
C TRP A 278 13.89 -19.40 -13.84
N ALA A 279 12.59 -19.14 -13.66
CA ALA A 279 11.59 -20.14 -13.38
C ALA A 279 10.58 -20.15 -14.53
N LEU A 280 10.23 -21.35 -14.98
CA LEU A 280 9.36 -21.62 -16.11
C LEU A 280 8.29 -22.60 -15.67
N ILE A 281 7.04 -22.30 -15.96
CA ILE A 281 5.92 -23.22 -15.83
C ILE A 281 5.34 -23.42 -17.24
N MET A 282 5.18 -24.69 -17.61
CA MET A 282 4.63 -25.12 -18.90
C MET A 282 3.47 -26.06 -18.66
N ASP A 283 2.36 -25.87 -19.37
CA ASP A 283 1.19 -26.74 -19.24
C ASP A 283 0.43 -26.92 -20.55
N ALA A 284 -0.37 -28.00 -20.59
CA ALA A 284 -1.23 -28.34 -21.73
C ALA A 284 -2.56 -27.54 -21.74
N GLY A 285 -2.83 -26.74 -20.70
CA GLY A 285 -4.11 -26.03 -20.50
C GLY A 285 -4.13 -24.59 -21.01
N THR A 286 -3.09 -24.16 -21.73
CA THR A 286 -2.94 -22.77 -22.19
C THR A 286 -3.85 -22.38 -23.36
N ALA A 287 -4.32 -23.36 -24.14
CA ALA A 287 -4.98 -23.16 -25.43
C ALA A 287 -4.12 -22.43 -26.49
N PHE A 288 -2.81 -22.32 -26.27
CA PHE A 288 -1.90 -21.74 -27.26
C PHE A 288 -1.69 -22.70 -28.43
N THR A 289 -1.51 -22.15 -29.63
CA THR A 289 -1.27 -22.93 -30.86
C THR A 289 0.16 -22.83 -31.35
N SER A 290 0.87 -21.76 -30.98
CA SER A 290 2.26 -21.54 -31.33
C SER A 290 2.86 -20.53 -30.34
N GLN A 291 4.16 -20.64 -30.08
CA GLN A 291 4.86 -19.79 -29.12
C GLN A 291 6.26 -19.45 -29.62
N VAL A 292 6.67 -18.21 -29.38
CA VAL A 292 8.02 -17.71 -29.60
C VAL A 292 8.50 -17.04 -28.31
N TYR A 293 9.80 -17.02 -28.11
CA TYR A 293 10.39 -16.34 -26.95
C TYR A 293 11.73 -15.72 -27.31
N GLU A 294 12.11 -14.69 -26.56
CA GLU A 294 13.41 -14.05 -26.65
C GLU A 294 13.97 -13.82 -25.26
N LEU A 295 15.20 -14.30 -25.05
CA LEU A 295 16.04 -13.90 -23.94
C LEU A 295 16.95 -12.78 -24.43
N SER A 296 16.71 -11.55 -23.96
CA SER A 296 17.44 -10.37 -24.40
C SER A 296 18.15 -9.70 -23.22
N ALA A 297 19.35 -9.18 -23.46
CA ALA A 297 20.04 -8.29 -22.52
C ALA A 297 19.35 -6.92 -22.40
N VAL A 298 18.50 -6.57 -23.37
CA VAL A 298 17.70 -5.35 -23.36
C VAL A 298 16.34 -5.63 -22.74
N PHE A 299 16.03 -4.93 -21.65
CA PHE A 299 14.76 -5.06 -20.96
C PHE A 299 13.57 -4.72 -21.88
N LEU A 300 12.72 -5.72 -22.15
CA LEU A 300 11.60 -5.67 -23.08
C LEU A 300 12.01 -5.11 -24.45
N HIS A 301 12.83 -5.88 -25.16
CA HIS A 301 13.40 -5.54 -26.47
C HIS A 301 12.32 -5.13 -27.49
N LYS A 302 12.29 -3.84 -27.82
CA LYS A 302 11.18 -3.24 -28.57
C LYS A 302 11.03 -3.78 -29.98
N ASP A 303 12.12 -3.87 -30.74
CA ASP A 303 12.06 -4.17 -32.17
C ASP A 303 11.60 -5.62 -32.39
N TRP A 304 12.09 -6.55 -31.58
CA TRP A 304 11.63 -7.94 -31.60
C TRP A 304 10.14 -8.06 -31.26
N ILE A 305 9.67 -7.39 -30.20
CA ILE A 305 8.24 -7.42 -29.82
C ILE A 305 7.36 -6.88 -30.95
N MET A 306 7.76 -5.79 -31.60
CA MET A 306 7.00 -5.19 -32.71
C MET A 306 6.91 -6.15 -33.90
N GLU A 307 8.04 -6.77 -34.27
CA GLU A 307 8.07 -7.79 -35.34
C GLU A 307 7.14 -8.96 -35.04
N GLN A 308 7.12 -9.44 -33.78
CA GLN A 308 6.24 -10.55 -33.41
C GLN A 308 4.76 -10.16 -33.37
N TRP A 309 4.42 -8.92 -33.01
CA TRP A 309 3.05 -8.40 -33.13
C TRP A 309 2.57 -8.38 -34.59
N GLU A 310 3.42 -7.99 -35.55
CA GLU A 310 3.08 -8.05 -36.99
C GLU A 310 2.79 -9.48 -37.46
N ARG A 311 3.42 -10.47 -36.82
CA ARG A 311 3.20 -11.91 -37.07
C ARG A 311 2.03 -12.50 -36.29
N ASN A 312 1.23 -11.67 -35.62
CA ASN A 312 0.08 -12.03 -34.78
C ASN A 312 0.43 -12.87 -33.53
N TYR A 313 1.64 -12.71 -32.99
CA TYR A 313 1.95 -13.22 -31.64
C TYR A 313 1.65 -12.13 -30.61
N TYR A 314 1.08 -12.50 -29.47
CA TYR A 314 0.82 -11.58 -28.38
C TYR A 314 1.63 -11.98 -27.14
N ILE A 315 2.13 -11.00 -26.39
CA ILE A 315 2.85 -11.24 -25.14
C ILE A 315 1.93 -12.00 -24.18
N SER A 316 2.36 -13.19 -23.78
CA SER A 316 1.64 -14.09 -22.88
C SER A 316 2.32 -14.20 -21.51
N SER A 317 3.64 -14.04 -21.44
CA SER A 317 4.38 -14.01 -20.18
C SER A 317 5.68 -13.22 -20.31
N ILE A 318 6.07 -12.51 -19.25
CA ILE A 318 7.32 -11.73 -19.19
C ILE A 318 7.98 -11.85 -17.83
N ALA A 319 9.30 -11.92 -17.83
CA ALA A 319 10.13 -11.83 -16.64
C ALA A 319 11.36 -10.98 -16.92
N GLY A 320 11.68 -10.04 -16.03
CA GLY A 320 12.94 -9.31 -16.01
C GLY A 320 13.86 -9.82 -14.91
N ALA A 321 15.16 -9.77 -15.17
CA ALA A 321 16.21 -10.14 -14.23
C ALA A 321 16.91 -8.91 -13.64
N ASN A 322 17.68 -9.12 -12.57
CA ASN A 322 18.35 -8.03 -11.86
C ASN A 322 19.50 -7.40 -12.66
N ASN A 323 20.11 -8.16 -13.58
CA ASN A 323 21.13 -7.67 -14.50
C ASN A 323 20.56 -6.85 -15.67
N GLY A 324 19.24 -6.63 -15.71
CA GLY A 324 18.59 -5.85 -16.77
C GLY A 324 18.12 -6.68 -17.97
N SER A 325 18.42 -7.98 -18.02
CA SER A 325 17.91 -8.87 -19.06
C SER A 325 16.42 -9.15 -18.86
N SER A 326 15.77 -9.62 -19.92
CA SER A 326 14.38 -10.10 -19.85
C SER A 326 14.14 -11.30 -20.74
N LEU A 327 13.26 -12.17 -20.27
CA LEU A 327 12.63 -13.22 -21.04
C LEU A 327 11.22 -12.76 -21.41
N VAL A 328 10.97 -12.61 -22.71
CA VAL A 328 9.65 -12.30 -23.27
C VAL A 328 9.13 -13.53 -23.99
N VAL A 329 7.91 -13.94 -23.66
CA VAL A 329 7.21 -15.05 -24.30
C VAL A 329 5.96 -14.51 -24.98
N MET A 330 5.80 -14.82 -26.27
CA MET A 330 4.65 -14.42 -27.07
C MET A 330 3.98 -15.64 -27.71
N SER A 331 2.65 -15.69 -27.67
CA SER A 331 1.86 -16.85 -28.08
C SER A 331 0.78 -16.48 -29.10
N LYS A 332 0.42 -17.45 -29.94
CA LYS A 332 -0.82 -17.49 -30.75
C LYS A 332 -1.89 -18.29 -30.02
N GLY A 333 -3.15 -18.04 -30.37
CA GLY A 333 -4.31 -18.64 -29.68
C GLY A 333 -4.73 -17.90 -28.41
N THR A 334 -4.13 -16.75 -28.11
CA THR A 334 -4.61 -15.88 -27.04
C THR A 334 -5.94 -15.23 -27.43
N PRO A 335 -6.82 -14.89 -26.47
CA PRO A 335 -8.03 -14.14 -26.76
C PRO A 335 -7.76 -12.66 -27.11
N TYR A 336 -6.51 -12.20 -27.02
CA TYR A 336 -6.18 -10.78 -27.17
C TYR A 336 -6.35 -10.30 -28.60
N THR A 337 -6.87 -9.08 -28.76
CA THR A 337 -7.06 -8.45 -30.08
C THR A 337 -6.09 -7.30 -30.32
N GLN A 338 -5.66 -6.62 -29.25
CA GLN A 338 -4.71 -5.53 -29.30
C GLN A 338 -3.88 -5.51 -28.02
N GLN A 339 -2.60 -5.17 -28.12
CA GLN A 339 -1.70 -5.03 -26.99
C GLN A 339 -0.95 -3.71 -27.01
N SER A 340 -0.54 -3.28 -25.82
CA SER A 340 0.37 -2.16 -25.61
C SER A 340 1.20 -2.46 -24.36
N TYR A 341 2.48 -2.11 -24.39
CA TYR A 341 3.33 -2.21 -23.20
C TYR A 341 4.02 -0.87 -22.90
N LYS A 342 4.47 -0.72 -21.66
CA LYS A 342 5.23 0.42 -21.19
C LYS A 342 6.37 -0.01 -20.29
N VAL A 343 7.56 0.54 -20.54
CA VAL A 343 8.71 0.53 -19.64
C VAL A 343 8.79 1.88 -18.93
N SER A 344 9.05 1.89 -17.62
CA SER A 344 9.07 3.10 -16.80
C SER A 344 9.98 2.93 -15.57
N GLU A 345 10.66 4.00 -15.14
CA GLU A 345 11.48 3.99 -13.91
C GLU A 345 10.64 4.00 -12.61
N SER A 346 9.35 4.34 -12.73
CA SER A 346 8.38 4.30 -11.64
C SER A 346 7.10 3.59 -12.08
N PHE A 347 6.33 3.08 -11.12
CA PHE A 347 5.10 2.34 -11.42
C PHE A 347 4.13 3.21 -12.25
N PRO A 348 3.78 2.82 -13.50
CA PRO A 348 3.18 3.74 -14.48
C PRO A 348 1.65 3.87 -14.32
N PHE A 349 1.14 4.11 -13.11
CA PHE A 349 -0.30 4.09 -12.82
C PHE A 349 -1.12 5.07 -13.69
N LYS A 350 -0.64 6.29 -13.93
CA LYS A 350 -1.33 7.26 -14.81
C LYS A 350 -1.58 6.71 -16.22
N TRP A 351 -0.62 5.96 -16.76
CA TRP A 351 -0.74 5.32 -18.07
C TRP A 351 -1.71 4.13 -18.02
N ILE A 352 -1.62 3.30 -16.96
CA ILE A 352 -2.55 2.19 -16.73
C ILE A 352 -3.99 2.71 -16.64
N ASN A 353 -4.25 3.74 -15.85
CA ASN A 353 -5.56 4.34 -15.67
C ASN A 353 -6.12 4.92 -16.98
N LYS A 354 -5.27 5.55 -17.82
CA LYS A 354 -5.66 5.98 -19.17
C LYS A 354 -6.04 4.77 -20.04
N LYS A 355 -5.26 3.69 -19.99
CA LYS A 355 -5.49 2.47 -20.78
C LYS A 355 -6.73 1.69 -20.35
N TRP A 356 -7.05 1.66 -19.06
CA TRP A 356 -8.32 1.11 -18.56
C TRP A 356 -9.53 1.81 -19.19
N LYS A 357 -9.51 3.15 -19.28
CA LYS A 357 -10.57 3.94 -19.96
C LYS A 357 -10.66 3.65 -21.46
N GLU A 358 -9.57 3.19 -22.08
CA GLU A 358 -9.51 2.76 -23.48
C GLU A 358 -9.90 1.28 -23.67
N GLY A 359 -10.32 0.57 -22.61
CA GLY A 359 -10.76 -0.83 -22.64
C GLY A 359 -9.62 -1.87 -22.62
N PHE A 360 -8.38 -1.43 -22.37
CA PHE A 360 -7.26 -2.34 -22.13
C PHE A 360 -7.23 -2.77 -20.67
N HIS A 361 -6.71 -3.97 -20.41
CA HIS A 361 -6.53 -4.50 -19.06
C HIS A 361 -5.09 -4.99 -18.90
N VAL A 362 -4.49 -4.82 -17.72
CA VAL A 362 -3.17 -5.36 -17.43
C VAL A 362 -3.24 -6.88 -17.47
N THR A 363 -2.34 -7.48 -18.25
CA THR A 363 -2.27 -8.94 -18.45
C THR A 363 -0.94 -9.51 -17.98
N SER A 364 0.13 -8.70 -17.97
CA SER A 364 1.40 -9.12 -17.41
C SER A 364 2.19 -7.91 -16.90
N MET A 365 2.97 -8.13 -15.85
CA MET A 365 3.85 -7.13 -15.26
C MET A 365 5.17 -7.80 -14.91
N THR A 366 6.25 -7.03 -14.99
CA THR A 366 7.56 -7.48 -14.57
C THR A 366 8.44 -6.30 -14.19
N THR A 367 9.59 -6.59 -13.62
CA THR A 367 10.59 -5.60 -13.23
C THR A 367 11.99 -6.07 -13.61
N ALA A 368 12.88 -5.13 -13.86
CA ALA A 368 14.31 -5.39 -13.99
C ALA A 368 15.09 -4.26 -13.30
N GLY A 369 15.61 -4.57 -12.11
CA GLY A 369 16.13 -3.54 -11.19
C GLY A 369 15.01 -2.62 -10.69
N SER A 370 15.12 -1.32 -10.94
CA SER A 370 14.09 -0.31 -10.62
C SER A 370 13.02 -0.15 -11.70
N ARG A 371 13.27 -0.67 -12.92
CA ARG A 371 12.38 -0.45 -14.06
C ARG A 371 11.18 -1.38 -14.01
N TRP A 372 10.02 -0.83 -14.29
CA TRP A 372 8.74 -1.52 -14.42
C TRP A 372 8.43 -1.78 -15.89
N GLY A 373 8.00 -2.99 -16.21
CA GLY A 373 7.42 -3.37 -17.48
C GLY A 373 5.96 -3.77 -17.27
N VAL A 374 5.03 -3.10 -17.95
CA VAL A 374 3.59 -3.39 -17.85
C VAL A 374 3.03 -3.64 -19.24
N VAL A 375 2.36 -4.78 -19.42
CA VAL A 375 1.67 -5.17 -20.65
C VAL A 375 0.17 -5.12 -20.41
N MET A 376 -0.56 -4.49 -21.32
CA MET A 376 -2.00 -4.42 -21.30
C MET A 376 -2.60 -4.92 -22.61
N SER A 377 -3.66 -5.72 -22.53
CA SER A 377 -4.35 -6.31 -23.67
C SER A 377 -5.82 -5.89 -23.71
N ARG A 378 -6.38 -5.75 -24.91
CA ARG A 378 -7.82 -5.78 -25.16
C ARG A 378 -8.32 -7.22 -25.24
N ASN A 379 -9.58 -7.42 -24.90
CA ASN A 379 -10.23 -8.74 -24.84
C ASN A 379 -9.54 -9.73 -23.87
N ALA A 380 -8.99 -9.22 -22.76
CA ALA A 380 -8.33 -10.03 -21.74
C ALA A 380 -9.29 -10.87 -20.86
N GLY A 381 -10.61 -10.73 -21.04
CA GLY A 381 -11.60 -11.46 -20.26
C GLY A 381 -11.92 -10.87 -18.88
N PHE A 382 -11.48 -9.64 -18.58
CA PHE A 382 -11.79 -8.94 -17.33
C PHE A 382 -12.88 -7.87 -17.52
N SER A 383 -13.75 -7.72 -16.52
CA SER A 383 -14.77 -6.67 -16.46
C SER A 383 -14.28 -5.43 -15.71
N ASP A 384 -13.41 -5.64 -14.72
CA ASP A 384 -12.86 -4.56 -13.90
C ASP A 384 -11.47 -4.91 -13.36
N GLN A 385 -10.67 -3.89 -13.07
CA GLN A 385 -9.31 -3.99 -12.54
C GLN A 385 -8.95 -2.88 -11.57
N VAL A 386 -8.24 -3.26 -10.52
CA VAL A 386 -7.69 -2.35 -9.51
C VAL A 386 -6.23 -2.70 -9.22
N VAL A 387 -5.52 -1.80 -8.55
CA VAL A 387 -4.14 -2.00 -8.12
C VAL A 387 -4.02 -1.89 -6.60
N GLU A 388 -3.18 -2.74 -6.02
CA GLU A 388 -2.60 -2.52 -4.70
C GLU A 388 -1.08 -2.28 -4.87
N LEU A 389 -0.62 -1.08 -4.53
CA LEU A 389 0.79 -0.68 -4.58
C LEU A 389 1.26 -0.35 -3.16
N ASP A 390 2.31 -1.01 -2.69
CA ASP A 390 2.83 -0.81 -1.33
C ASP A 390 4.35 -1.09 -1.30
N PHE A 391 5.03 -0.61 -0.26
CA PHE A 391 6.42 -0.95 0.04
C PHE A 391 6.56 -2.34 0.67
N LEU A 392 5.45 -2.91 1.14
CA LEU A 392 5.34 -4.23 1.77
C LEU A 392 4.22 -5.04 1.11
N TYR A 393 3.99 -6.27 1.58
CA TYR A 393 2.83 -7.06 1.13
C TYR A 393 1.52 -6.45 1.67
N PRO A 394 0.60 -5.95 0.81
CA PRO A 394 -0.57 -5.19 1.23
C PRO A 394 -1.74 -6.11 1.62
N SER A 395 -1.60 -6.85 2.72
CA SER A 395 -2.59 -7.87 3.09
C SER A 395 -3.99 -7.31 3.31
N GLU A 396 -4.13 -6.16 3.98
CA GLU A 396 -5.45 -5.55 4.26
C GLU A 396 -6.21 -5.24 2.96
N GLY A 397 -5.55 -4.60 1.99
CA GLY A 397 -6.14 -4.27 0.70
C GLY A 397 -6.55 -5.52 -0.09
N ILE A 398 -5.66 -6.50 -0.19
CA ILE A 398 -5.93 -7.75 -0.92
C ILE A 398 -7.17 -8.47 -0.37
N HIS A 399 -7.30 -8.62 0.95
CA HIS A 399 -8.43 -9.36 1.55
C HIS A 399 -9.78 -8.66 1.30
N ARG A 400 -9.83 -7.32 1.45
CA ARG A 400 -11.06 -6.55 1.14
C ARG A 400 -11.47 -6.67 -0.32
N ARG A 401 -10.49 -6.66 -1.23
CA ARG A 401 -10.74 -6.84 -2.67
C ARG A 401 -11.22 -8.26 -2.98
N TRP A 402 -10.71 -9.29 -2.30
CA TRP A 402 -11.20 -10.66 -2.43
C TRP A 402 -12.66 -10.83 -2.02
N GLU A 403 -13.07 -10.19 -0.91
CA GLU A 403 -14.47 -10.14 -0.45
C GLU A 403 -15.38 -9.47 -1.50
N SER A 404 -14.83 -8.53 -2.27
CA SER A 404 -15.52 -7.83 -3.36
C SER A 404 -15.46 -8.57 -4.71
N GLY A 405 -14.95 -9.81 -4.74
CA GLY A 405 -14.89 -10.66 -5.94
C GLY A 405 -13.68 -10.46 -6.85
N TYR A 406 -12.75 -9.57 -6.50
CA TYR A 406 -11.49 -9.44 -7.24
C TYR A 406 -10.56 -10.63 -6.96
N ARG A 407 -9.63 -10.90 -7.87
CA ARG A 407 -8.54 -11.88 -7.72
C ARG A 407 -7.25 -11.30 -8.27
N ILE A 408 -6.11 -11.62 -7.65
CA ILE A 408 -4.78 -11.22 -8.14
C ILE A 408 -4.56 -11.92 -9.49
N THR A 409 -4.25 -11.15 -10.53
CA THR A 409 -4.02 -11.65 -11.89
C THR A 409 -2.65 -11.29 -12.43
N SER A 410 -2.00 -10.28 -11.87
CA SER A 410 -0.63 -9.94 -12.21
C SER A 410 0.05 -9.30 -11.01
N MET A 411 1.34 -9.55 -10.85
CA MET A 411 2.13 -8.96 -9.77
C MET A 411 3.56 -8.76 -10.24
N ALA A 412 4.20 -7.70 -9.75
CA ALA A 412 5.62 -7.45 -9.94
C ALA A 412 6.17 -6.63 -8.77
N ALA A 413 7.44 -6.75 -8.49
CA ALA A 413 8.07 -6.04 -7.38
C ALA A 413 9.46 -5.54 -7.76
N THR A 414 9.77 -4.34 -7.30
CA THR A 414 11.13 -3.84 -7.19
C THR A 414 11.63 -4.09 -5.78
N VAL A 415 12.88 -3.72 -5.48
CA VAL A 415 13.41 -3.72 -4.12
C VAL A 415 12.63 -2.81 -3.16
N ASP A 416 11.92 -1.81 -3.71
CA ASP A 416 11.23 -0.79 -2.91
C ASP A 416 9.72 -0.98 -2.84
N GLN A 417 9.08 -1.44 -3.92
CA GLN A 417 7.63 -1.53 -4.02
C GLN A 417 7.17 -2.84 -4.66
N ALA A 418 6.07 -3.38 -4.16
CA ALA A 418 5.31 -4.45 -4.77
C ALA A 418 3.98 -3.92 -5.31
N ALA A 419 3.65 -4.31 -6.54
CA ALA A 419 2.39 -3.98 -7.18
C ALA A 419 1.60 -5.25 -7.48
N PHE A 420 0.32 -5.24 -7.14
CA PHE A 420 -0.63 -6.32 -7.41
C PHE A 420 -1.79 -5.75 -8.23
N ILE A 421 -2.03 -6.31 -9.41
CA ILE A 421 -3.26 -6.07 -10.15
C ILE A 421 -4.27 -7.12 -9.73
N LEU A 422 -5.44 -6.66 -9.31
CA LEU A 422 -6.58 -7.51 -9.03
C LEU A 422 -7.67 -7.26 -10.06
N SER A 423 -8.27 -8.32 -10.57
CA SER A 423 -9.27 -8.26 -11.64
C SER A 423 -10.53 -9.04 -11.29
N ILE A 424 -11.66 -8.61 -11.86
CA ILE A 424 -12.91 -9.38 -11.89
C ILE A 424 -13.03 -10.02 -13.28
N PRO A 425 -13.12 -11.35 -13.40
CA PRO A 425 -13.39 -12.02 -14.68
C PRO A 425 -14.79 -11.71 -15.22
N LYS A 426 -14.93 -11.50 -16.55
CA LYS A 426 -16.24 -11.29 -17.21
C LYS A 426 -17.16 -12.51 -17.10
N ARG A 427 -16.58 -13.70 -17.04
CA ARG A 427 -17.30 -14.96 -16.86
C ARG A 427 -17.04 -15.44 -15.45
N LYS A 428 -18.09 -15.65 -14.66
CA LYS A 428 -17.97 -16.29 -13.34
C LYS A 428 -17.33 -17.67 -13.54
N THR A 429 -16.10 -17.81 -13.08
CA THR A 429 -15.44 -19.09 -12.87
C THR A 429 -16.03 -19.68 -11.59
N THR A 430 -16.85 -20.72 -11.72
CA THR A 430 -17.29 -21.54 -10.57
C THR A 430 -16.04 -22.20 -9.96
N ASP A 431 -15.81 -22.01 -8.66
CA ASP A 431 -14.76 -22.63 -7.85
C ASP A 431 -13.31 -22.18 -8.06
N GLU A 432 -13.04 -20.88 -8.22
CA GLU A 432 -11.67 -20.36 -8.06
C GLU A 432 -11.41 -19.89 -6.62
N THR A 433 -10.98 -20.83 -5.77
CA THR A 433 -10.21 -20.49 -4.58
C THR A 433 -8.84 -19.99 -5.02
N GLN A 434 -8.50 -18.77 -4.60
CA GLN A 434 -7.18 -18.20 -4.81
C GLN A 434 -6.43 -18.15 -3.49
N GLU A 435 -5.25 -18.74 -3.46
CA GLU A 435 -4.39 -18.75 -2.29
C GLU A 435 -3.11 -17.99 -2.57
N THR A 436 -2.62 -17.25 -1.58
CA THR A 436 -1.33 -16.56 -1.62
C THR A 436 -0.37 -17.22 -0.64
N LEU A 437 0.76 -17.70 -1.14
CA LEU A 437 1.84 -18.24 -0.33
C LEU A 437 3.05 -17.30 -0.37
N ARG A 438 3.68 -17.09 0.80
CA ARG A 438 4.94 -16.33 0.91
C ARG A 438 6.05 -17.24 1.40
N THR A 439 7.05 -17.49 0.56
CA THR A 439 8.18 -18.38 0.86
C THR A 439 9.53 -17.72 0.57
N SER A 440 10.57 -18.07 1.30
CA SER A 440 11.94 -17.65 0.99
C SER A 440 12.55 -18.45 -0.17
N ALA A 441 12.08 -19.68 -0.38
CA ALA A 441 12.50 -20.57 -1.46
C ALA A 441 11.39 -20.72 -2.52
N PHE A 442 11.77 -21.21 -3.71
CA PHE A 442 10.81 -21.57 -4.76
C PHE A 442 9.83 -22.64 -4.22
N PRO A 443 8.51 -22.47 -4.39
CA PRO A 443 7.50 -23.30 -3.72
C PRO A 443 7.22 -24.62 -4.46
N SER A 444 8.25 -25.45 -4.61
CA SER A 444 8.20 -26.70 -5.38
C SER A 444 7.12 -27.69 -4.92
N SER A 445 6.74 -27.67 -3.63
CA SER A 445 5.70 -28.54 -3.09
C SER A 445 4.26 -28.15 -3.45
N HIS A 446 4.06 -26.91 -3.91
CA HIS A 446 2.73 -26.35 -4.23
C HIS A 446 2.49 -26.22 -5.74
N VAL A 447 3.55 -26.29 -6.55
CA VAL A 447 3.45 -26.46 -8.00
C VAL A 447 3.33 -27.96 -8.27
N LYS A 448 2.10 -28.46 -8.47
CA LYS A 448 1.82 -29.87 -8.78
C LYS A 448 0.98 -30.02 -10.03
#